data_AF-A0A7J9QGK0-F1
#
_entry.id   AF-A0A7J9QGK0-F1
#
_cell.length_a   1.000
_cell.length_b   1.000
_cell.length_c   1.000
_cell.angle_alpha   90.00
_cell.angle_beta   90.00
_cell.angle_gamma   90.00
#
_symmetry.space_group_name_H-M   'P 1'
#
loop_
_entity.id
_entity.type
_entity.pdbx_description
1 polymer ?
#
loop_
_entity_poly.entity_id
_entity_poly.type
_entity_poly.pdbx_seq_one_letter_code
_entity_poly.pdbx_strand_id
1 'polypeptide(L)' 'MATAYVLINCELGSEEAIISQLKGLEGVKEVHGTFGAYDILA' A
#
# COMPACT_ATOMS: atom_id res chain seq x y z
N MET A 1 -2.40 19.21 -9.13
CA MET A 1 -1.58 18.11 -8.58
C MET A 1 -2.30 16.82 -8.91
N ALA A 2 -1.63 15.85 -9.55
CA ALA A 2 -2.27 14.58 -9.92
C ALA A 2 -2.47 13.71 -8.67
N THR A 3 -3.49 12.87 -8.68
CA THR A 3 -3.76 11.88 -7.64
C THR A 3 -4.03 10.56 -8.32
N ALA A 4 -3.49 9.48 -7.75
CA ALA A 4 -3.64 8.12 -8.24
C ALA A 4 -3.88 7.20 -7.04
N TYR A 5 -4.52 6.08 -7.32
CA TYR A 5 -4.61 4.96 -6.40
C TYR A 5 -3.77 3.83 -6.96
N VAL A 6 -2.99 3.19 -6.10
CA VAL A 6 -2.13 2.06 -6.46
C VAL A 6 -2.62 0.83 -5.71
N LEU A 7 -2.97 -0.20 -6.47
CA LEU A 7 -3.35 -1.52 -5.95
C LEU A 7 -2.13 -2.44 -6.04
N ILE A 8 -1.78 -3.08 -4.94
CA ILE A 8 -0.52 -3.81 -4.79
C ILE A 8 -0.82 -5.24 -4.31
N ASN A 9 -0.19 -6.23 -4.94
CA ASN A 9 -0.06 -7.58 -4.40
C ASN A 9 1.36 -7.77 -3.85
N CYS A 10 1.50 -8.53 -2.77
CA CYS A 10 2.78 -8.83 -2.14
C CYS A 10 2.91 -10.31 -1.80
N GLU A 11 4.13 -10.73 -1.47
CA GLU A 11 4.35 -12.09 -0.95
C GLU A 11 3.76 -12.26 0.45
N LEU A 12 3.33 -13.49 0.76
CA LEU A 12 2.72 -13.83 2.04
C LEU A 12 3.64 -13.42 3.22
N GLY A 13 3.07 -12.65 4.16
CA GLY A 13 3.79 -12.16 5.34
C GLY A 13 4.60 -10.88 5.12
N SER A 14 4.63 -10.32 3.90
CA SER A 14 5.34 -9.06 3.62
C SER A 14 4.48 -7.80 3.77
N GLU A 15 3.17 -7.96 3.90
CA GLU A 15 2.19 -6.86 3.86
C GLU A 15 2.49 -5.76 4.88
N GLU A 16 2.64 -6.10 6.16
CA GLU A 16 2.89 -5.12 7.23
C GLU A 16 4.19 -4.33 7.02
N ALA A 17 5.24 -5.00 6.54
CA ALA A 17 6.53 -4.37 6.28
C ALA A 17 6.43 -3.36 5.13
N ILE A 18 5.73 -3.72 4.06
CA ILE A 18 5.50 -2.84 2.90
C ILE A 18 4.65 -1.64 3.30
N ILE A 19 3.55 -1.84 4.04
CA ILE A 19 2.71 -0.74 4.54
C ILE A 19 3.54 0.22 5.39
N SER A 20 4.39 -0.30 6.29
CA SER A 20 5.25 0.52 7.14
C SER A 20 6.23 1.38 6.31
N GLN A 21 6.83 0.81 5.27
CA GLN A 21 7.72 1.53 4.36
C GLN A 21 6.97 2.60 3.55
N LEU A 22 5.78 2.29 3.02
CA LEU A 22 4.96 3.21 2.22
C LEU A 22 4.53 4.45 3.03
N LYS A 23 4.24 4.30 4.33
CA LYS A 23 3.91 5.43 5.22
C LYS A 23 5.03 6.46 5.37
N GLY A 24 6.29 6.08 5.08
CA GLY A 24 7.44 6.97 5.15
C GLY A 24 7.76 7.69 3.84
N LEU A 25 7.08 7.37 2.73
CA LEU A 25 7.38 7.93 1.42
C LEU A 25 6.68 9.28 1.22
N GLU A 26 7.44 10.27 0.76
CA GLU A 26 6.88 11.56 0.37
C GLU A 26 5.90 11.40 -0.80
N GLY A 27 4.66 11.85 -0.61
CA GLY A 27 3.60 11.77 -1.61
C GLY A 27 2.56 10.67 -1.36
N VAL A 28 2.84 9.70 -0.48
CA VAL A 28 1.83 8.74 -0.02
C VAL A 28 0.97 9.42 1.04
N LYS A 29 -0.33 9.56 0.77
CA LYS A 29 -1.27 10.17 1.72
C LYS A 29 -1.86 9.16 2.68
N GLU A 30 -2.22 7.99 2.18
CA GLU A 30 -2.88 6.91 2.91
C GLU A 30 -2.37 5.57 2.39
N VAL A 31 -2.35 4.55 3.25
CA VAL A 31 -2.01 3.19 2.83
C VAL A 31 -2.66 2.18 3.77
N HIS A 32 -3.33 1.19 3.20
CA HIS A 32 -4.17 0.24 3.91
C HIS A 32 -4.04 -1.17 3.34
N GLY A 33 -3.99 -2.15 4.23
CA GLY A 33 -4.21 -3.55 3.88
C GLY A 33 -5.66 -3.78 3.49
N THR A 34 -5.90 -4.69 2.54
CA THR A 34 -7.24 -5.01 2.04
C THR A 34 -7.50 -6.50 2.05
N PHE A 35 -8.74 -6.90 2.34
CA PHE A 35 -9.19 -8.27 2.12
C PHE A 35 -9.84 -8.35 0.73
N GLY A 36 -9.15 -8.91 -0.26
CA GLY A 36 -9.65 -8.97 -1.64
C GLY A 36 -8.64 -9.56 -2.64
N ALA A 37 -8.75 -9.13 -3.90
CA ALA A 37 -7.84 -9.54 -4.97
C ALA A 37 -6.44 -8.90 -4.86
N TYR A 38 -6.35 -7.82 -4.10
CA TYR A 38 -5.12 -7.09 -3.80
C TYR A 38 -4.90 -7.11 -2.29
N ASP A 39 -3.64 -6.97 -1.91
CA ASP A 39 -3.24 -7.00 -0.51
C ASP A 39 -3.19 -5.58 0.07
N ILE A 40 -2.83 -4.57 -0.74
CA ILE A 40 -2.65 -3.18 -0.27
C ILE A 40 -3.27 -2.16 -1.26
N LEU A 41 -3.85 -1.09 -0.71
CA LEU A 41 -4.25 0.13 -1.40
C LEU A 41 -3.46 1.32 -0.85
N ALA A 42 -2.84 2.11 -1.73
CA ALA A 42 -2.12 3.35 -1.41
C ALA A 42 -2.51 4.52 -2.33
#